data_AF-A0AA88VJA0-F1
#
_entry.id   AF-A0AA88VJA0-F1
#
_cell.length_a   1.000
_cell.length_b   1.000
_cell.length_c   1.000
_cell.angle_alpha   90.00
_cell.angle_beta   90.00
_cell.angle_gamma   90.00
#
_symmetry.space_group_name_H-M   'P 1'
#
loop_
_entity.id
_entity.type
_entity.pdbx_description
1 polymer ?
#
loop_
_entity_poly.entity_id
_entity_poly.type
_entity_poly.pdbx_seq_one_letter_code
_entity_poly.pdbx_strand_id
1 'polypeptide(L)'
;MSVENALKLLGVSDGDSFEDILRAKNSIVAGCKDDQDMIAQVEAAYDMLLMQSLSQRRSGKVVNSSIRYADVKTVSAPTMGSMPQWLQGTIKSSPISVEAPSTGDLGIQAGVYGALMVLTYVNGSSTSSGGSYGGADVPGLILATSFGASLYFMTKKKVKLGKATVITIGGLVAGAVVGSAVENWLQVDIVPFLGIHSPATVVSEFIILSQFLVSLYLR
;
A
#
# COMPACT_ATOMS: atom_id res chain seq x y z
N MET A 1 10.52 -26.01 20.98
CA MET A 1 9.99 -27.02 20.04
C MET A 1 9.74 -26.34 18.70
N SER A 2 9.83 -27.06 17.57
CA SER A 2 9.45 -26.53 16.24
C SER A 2 8.06 -27.02 15.84
N VAL A 3 7.45 -26.39 14.83
CA VAL A 3 6.08 -26.71 14.37
C VAL A 3 5.97 -28.16 13.90
N GLU A 4 7.00 -28.64 13.19
CA GLU A 4 7.06 -30.00 12.66
C GLU A 4 7.12 -31.03 13.79
N ASN A 5 7.78 -30.68 14.90
CA ASN A 5 7.83 -31.51 16.09
C ASN A 5 6.48 -31.55 16.81
N ALA A 6 5.76 -30.42 16.85
CA ALA A 6 4.41 -30.35 17.43
C ALA A 6 3.39 -31.19 16.64
N LEU A 7 3.44 -31.12 15.30
CA LEU A 7 2.62 -31.95 14.40
C LEU A 7 2.91 -33.44 14.60
N LYS A 8 4.19 -33.81 14.69
CA LYS A 8 4.61 -35.20 14.94
C LYS A 8 4.17 -35.70 16.32
N LEU A 9 4.23 -34.85 17.35
CA LEU A 9 3.83 -35.19 18.72
C LEU A 9 2.32 -35.41 18.85
N LEU A 10 1.52 -34.58 18.18
CA LEU A 10 0.06 -34.72 18.15
C LEU A 10 -0.42 -35.76 17.14
N GLY A 11 0.44 -36.21 16.21
CA GLY A 11 0.09 -37.17 15.16
C GLY A 11 -0.80 -36.59 14.07
N VAL A 12 -0.69 -35.28 13.83
CA VAL A 12 -1.56 -34.51 12.93
C VAL A 12 -0.73 -33.94 11.77
N SER A 13 -1.34 -33.76 10.59
CA SER A 13 -0.70 -33.22 9.39
C SER A 13 -0.87 -31.70 9.26
N ASP A 14 -0.01 -31.04 8.47
CA ASP A 14 0.05 -29.57 8.26
C ASP A 14 -1.16 -28.98 7.47
N GLY A 15 -2.30 -29.64 7.51
CA GLY A 15 -3.53 -29.21 6.84
C GLY A 15 -4.82 -29.73 7.49
N ASP A 16 -4.71 -30.48 8.59
CA ASP A 16 -5.88 -30.98 9.31
C ASP A 16 -6.63 -29.84 9.99
N SER A 17 -7.93 -30.06 10.22
CA SER A 17 -8.76 -29.03 10.81
C SER A 17 -8.37 -28.79 12.28
N PHE A 18 -8.65 -27.59 12.79
CA PHE A 18 -8.38 -27.29 14.19
C PHE A 18 -9.16 -28.20 15.15
N GLU A 19 -10.32 -28.70 14.72
CA GLU A 19 -11.10 -29.69 15.47
C GLU A 19 -10.38 -31.04 15.55
N ASP A 20 -9.68 -31.47 14.48
CA ASP A 20 -8.89 -32.70 14.48
C ASP A 20 -7.68 -32.59 15.41
N ILE A 21 -7.03 -31.41 15.45
CA ILE A 21 -5.95 -31.10 16.39
C ILE A 21 -6.44 -31.23 17.84
N LEU A 22 -7.61 -30.67 18.14
CA LEU A 22 -8.20 -30.71 19.49
C LEU A 22 -8.61 -32.13 19.89
N ARG A 23 -9.15 -32.91 18.94
CA ARG A 23 -9.47 -34.33 19.13
C ARG A 23 -8.22 -35.16 19.42
N ALA A 24 -7.14 -34.94 18.67
CA ALA A 24 -5.86 -35.61 18.88
C ALA A 24 -5.29 -35.31 20.28
N LYS A 25 -5.26 -34.04 20.68
CA LYS A 25 -4.85 -33.63 22.03
C LYS A 25 -5.65 -34.36 23.12
N ASN A 26 -6.98 -34.33 23.02
CA ASN A 26 -7.85 -34.98 24.00
C ASN A 26 -7.63 -36.50 24.05
N SER A 27 -7.35 -37.15 22.92
CA SER A 27 -7.05 -38.58 22.86
C SER A 27 -5.73 -38.95 23.54
N ILE A 28 -4.68 -38.13 23.37
CA ILE A 28 -3.36 -38.35 23.98
C ILE A 28 -3.42 -38.09 25.48
N VAL A 29 -4.07 -37.01 25.90
CA VAL A 29 -4.26 -36.68 27.32
C VAL A 29 -5.08 -37.76 28.03
N ALA A 30 -6.11 -38.32 27.40
CA ALA A 30 -6.88 -39.42 27.97
C ALA A 30 -6.08 -40.75 28.07
N GLY A 31 -5.07 -40.94 27.23
CA GLY A 31 -4.17 -42.09 27.26
C GLY A 31 -3.04 -42.00 28.29
N CYS A 32 -2.67 -40.79 28.73
CA CYS A 32 -1.65 -40.54 29.74
C CYS A 32 -2.26 -40.53 31.15
N LYS A 33 -1.99 -41.57 31.95
CA LYS A 33 -2.42 -41.70 33.36
C LYS A 33 -1.55 -40.89 34.34
N ASP A 34 -1.46 -39.57 34.17
CA ASP A 34 -0.69 -38.62 35.03
C ASP A 34 0.82 -38.44 34.75
N ASP A 35 1.32 -38.78 33.55
CA ASP A 35 2.65 -38.29 33.12
C ASP A 35 2.60 -36.78 32.86
N GLN A 36 2.81 -35.98 33.91
CA GLN A 36 2.72 -34.51 33.85
C GLN A 36 3.65 -33.90 32.79
N ASP A 37 4.84 -34.47 32.60
CA ASP A 37 5.80 -33.99 31.61
C ASP A 37 5.31 -34.21 30.17
N MET A 38 4.64 -35.34 29.91
CA MET A 38 4.07 -35.63 28.59
C MET A 38 2.84 -34.77 28.32
N ILE A 39 2.00 -34.55 29.34
CA ILE A 39 0.84 -33.65 29.25
C ILE A 39 1.32 -32.22 28.95
N ALA A 40 2.33 -31.72 29.65
CA ALA A 40 2.91 -30.40 29.43
C ALA A 40 3.48 -30.24 28.01
N GLN A 41 4.13 -31.27 27.47
CA GLN A 41 4.64 -31.25 26.09
C GLN A 41 3.51 -31.25 25.05
N VAL A 42 2.44 -32.00 25.28
CA VAL A 42 1.26 -32.02 24.40
C VAL A 42 0.52 -30.69 24.44
N GLU A 43 0.40 -30.06 25.60
CA GLU A 43 -0.19 -28.72 25.73
C GLU A 43 0.68 -27.64 25.07
N ALA A 44 2.00 -27.70 25.26
CA ALA A 44 2.93 -26.80 24.57
C ALA A 44 2.89 -26.96 23.04
N ALA A 45 2.72 -28.19 22.54
CA ALA A 45 2.55 -28.46 21.11
C ALA A 45 1.21 -27.91 20.59
N TYR A 46 0.12 -28.08 21.36
CA TYR A 46 -1.19 -27.53 21.03
C TYR A 46 -1.18 -25.99 20.97
N ASP A 47 -0.59 -25.34 21.98
CA ASP A 47 -0.51 -23.88 22.05
C ASP A 47 0.31 -23.29 20.89
N MET A 48 1.34 -24.01 20.44
CA MET A 48 2.14 -23.62 19.28
C MET A 48 1.32 -23.64 17.98
N LEU A 49 0.56 -24.73 17.74
CA LEU A 49 -0.31 -24.84 16.55
C LEU A 49 -1.46 -23.82 16.61
N LEU A 50 -2.02 -23.57 17.80
CA LEU A 50 -3.00 -22.52 18.02
C LEU A 50 -2.45 -21.14 17.66
N MET A 51 -1.28 -20.77 18.21
CA MET A 51 -0.61 -19.50 17.92
C MET A 51 -0.28 -19.35 16.43
N GLN A 52 0.17 -20.42 15.78
CA GLN A 52 0.43 -20.43 14.34
C GLN A 52 -0.84 -20.14 13.53
N SER A 53 -1.96 -20.78 13.87
CA SER A 53 -3.24 -20.53 13.20
C SER A 53 -3.72 -19.08 13.37
N LEU A 54 -3.54 -18.49 14.55
CA LEU A 54 -3.87 -17.09 14.82
C LEU A 54 -2.96 -16.14 14.05
N SER A 55 -1.67 -16.44 13.95
CA SER A 55 -0.71 -15.68 13.15
C SER A 55 -1.04 -15.72 11.65
N GLN A 56 -1.47 -16.89 11.14
CA GLN A 56 -1.95 -17.04 9.77
C GLN A 56 -3.21 -16.21 9.50
N ARG A 57 -4.17 -16.16 10.45
CA ARG A 57 -5.34 -15.27 10.35
C ARG A 57 -4.96 -13.79 10.38
N ARG A 58 -4.02 -13.38 11.25
CA ARG A 58 -3.51 -12.00 11.30
C ARG A 58 -2.77 -11.59 10.02
N SER A 59 -2.09 -12.52 9.36
CA SER A 59 -1.42 -12.29 8.08
C SER A 59 -2.35 -12.34 6.87
N GLY A 60 -3.63 -12.65 7.06
CA GLY A 60 -4.63 -12.74 5.98
C GLY A 60 -4.51 -14.01 5.13
N LYS A 61 -3.74 -15.01 5.59
CA LYS A 61 -3.63 -16.31 4.93
C LYS A 61 -4.81 -17.17 5.38
N VAL A 62 -5.83 -17.28 4.53
CA VAL A 62 -6.98 -18.17 4.76
C VAL A 62 -6.51 -19.60 4.51
N VAL A 63 -6.27 -20.34 5.59
CA VAL A 63 -5.74 -21.72 5.55
C VAL A 63 -6.75 -22.68 4.91
N ASN A 64 -8.05 -22.40 5.02
CA ASN A 64 -9.09 -23.26 4.48
C ASN A 64 -10.08 -22.47 3.61
N SER A 65 -10.11 -22.82 2.33
CA SER A 65 -11.02 -22.26 1.32
C SER A 65 -12.48 -22.69 1.51
N SER A 66 -12.76 -23.65 2.41
CA SER A 66 -14.11 -24.09 2.76
C SER A 66 -14.85 -23.15 3.71
N ILE A 67 -14.12 -22.27 4.42
CA ILE A 67 -14.72 -21.32 5.36
C ILE A 67 -15.38 -20.20 4.57
N ARG A 68 -16.69 -20.34 4.33
CA ARG A 68 -17.51 -19.30 3.72
C ARG A 68 -17.80 -18.23 4.76
N TYR A 69 -17.20 -17.06 4.58
CA TYR A 69 -17.56 -15.87 5.34
C TYR A 69 -19.02 -15.51 5.04
N ALA A 70 -19.81 -15.32 6.08
CA ALA A 70 -21.27 -15.23 5.97
C ALA A 70 -21.76 -14.12 5.02
N ASP A 71 -20.97 -13.06 4.80
CA ASP A 71 -21.42 -11.89 4.04
C ASP A 71 -20.30 -11.21 3.24
N VAL A 72 -19.36 -11.98 2.67
CA VAL A 72 -18.53 -11.41 1.61
C VAL A 72 -19.26 -11.63 0.30
N LYS A 73 -20.10 -10.65 -0.09
CA LYS A 73 -20.50 -10.48 -1.49
C LYS A 73 -19.20 -10.58 -2.28
N THR A 74 -19.03 -11.64 -3.06
CA THR A 74 -17.85 -11.80 -3.91
C THR A 74 -17.72 -10.49 -4.67
N VAL A 75 -16.67 -9.72 -4.39
CA VAL A 75 -16.34 -8.57 -5.22
C VAL A 75 -16.01 -9.20 -6.55
N SER A 76 -17.00 -9.26 -7.42
CA SER A 76 -16.79 -9.41 -8.84
C SER A 76 -15.70 -8.42 -9.15
N ALA A 77 -14.50 -8.92 -9.52
CA ALA A 77 -13.49 -8.09 -10.14
C ALA A 77 -14.25 -7.19 -11.13
N PRO A 78 -14.07 -5.86 -11.06
CA PRO A 78 -14.89 -4.97 -11.87
C PRO A 78 -14.79 -5.49 -13.29
N THR A 79 -15.93 -5.91 -13.85
CA THR A 79 -16.05 -6.21 -15.27
C THR A 79 -15.67 -4.90 -15.94
N MET A 80 -14.38 -4.80 -16.26
CA MET A 80 -13.72 -3.61 -16.72
C MET A 80 -14.20 -3.44 -18.16
N GLY A 81 -15.35 -2.80 -18.30
CA GLY A 81 -15.92 -2.45 -19.58
C GLY A 81 -14.90 -1.65 -20.36
N SER A 82 -14.50 -2.21 -21.52
CA SER A 82 -13.82 -1.55 -22.61
C SER A 82 -12.61 -0.68 -22.22
N MET A 83 -11.50 -1.33 -21.85
CA MET A 83 -10.19 -0.66 -21.84
C MET A 83 -9.52 -0.83 -23.22
N PRO A 84 -8.99 0.23 -23.85
CA PRO A 84 -8.35 0.16 -25.17
C PRO A 84 -7.19 -0.84 -25.19
N GLN A 85 -7.05 -1.59 -26.28
CA GLN A 85 -6.07 -2.68 -26.44
C GLN A 85 -4.60 -2.24 -26.24
N TRP A 86 -4.30 -0.96 -26.48
CA TRP A 86 -2.95 -0.39 -26.25
C TRP A 86 -2.57 -0.26 -24.76
N LEU A 87 -3.54 -0.19 -23.86
CA LEU A 87 -3.30 -0.16 -22.39
C LEU A 87 -3.19 -1.57 -21.80
N GLN A 88 -3.82 -2.57 -22.42
CA GLN A 88 -3.82 -3.94 -21.92
C GLN A 88 -2.44 -4.61 -22.04
N GLY A 89 -1.66 -4.26 -23.07
CA GLY A 89 -0.31 -4.81 -23.28
C GLY A 89 0.69 -4.34 -22.23
N THR A 90 0.63 -3.07 -21.83
CA THR A 90 1.61 -2.44 -20.92
C THR A 90 1.34 -2.75 -19.45
N ILE A 91 0.07 -2.97 -19.08
CA ILE A 91 -0.34 -3.29 -17.70
C ILE A 91 -0.11 -4.79 -17.40
N LYS A 92 -0.19 -5.68 -18.41
CA LYS A 92 0.07 -7.13 -18.23
C LYS A 92 1.55 -7.47 -18.00
N SER A 93 2.48 -6.61 -18.44
CA SER A 93 3.93 -6.83 -18.32
C SER A 93 4.59 -6.05 -17.18
N SER A 94 3.82 -5.32 -16.36
CA SER A 94 4.36 -4.50 -15.29
C SER A 94 4.07 -5.15 -13.92
N PRO A 95 5.06 -5.30 -13.01
CA PRO A 95 4.89 -5.87 -11.67
C PRO A 95 4.19 -4.91 -10.68
N ILE A 96 3.28 -4.10 -11.21
CA ILE A 96 2.57 -2.98 -10.62
C ILE A 96 1.08 -3.25 -10.83
N SER A 97 0.38 -3.54 -9.73
CA SER A 97 -1.04 -3.89 -9.79
C SER A 97 -1.86 -2.61 -9.74
N VAL A 98 -2.60 -2.31 -10.80
CA VAL A 98 -3.48 -1.15 -10.88
C VAL A 98 -4.83 -1.51 -10.25
N GLU A 99 -5.05 -1.11 -9.00
CA GLU A 99 -6.31 -1.31 -8.29
C GLU A 99 -7.04 0.04 -8.16
N ALA A 100 -8.33 0.09 -8.52
CA ALA A 100 -9.13 1.29 -8.32
C ALA A 100 -9.25 1.58 -6.81
N PRO A 101 -8.92 2.81 -6.35
CA PRO A 101 -8.92 3.11 -4.93
C PRO A 101 -10.32 3.03 -4.32
N SER A 102 -10.37 2.70 -3.02
CA SER A 102 -11.58 2.84 -2.23
C SER A 102 -12.01 4.31 -2.21
N THR A 103 -13.31 4.59 -2.36
CA THR A 103 -13.85 5.97 -2.41
C THR A 103 -13.51 6.80 -1.17
N GLY A 104 -13.33 6.16 -0.01
CA GLY A 104 -12.93 6.82 1.24
C GLY A 104 -11.46 7.26 1.26
N ASP A 105 -10.54 6.43 0.78
CA ASP A 105 -9.12 6.80 0.72
C ASP A 105 -8.86 7.84 -0.40
N LEU A 106 -9.68 7.83 -1.46
CA LEU A 106 -9.62 8.81 -2.54
C LEU A 106 -9.89 10.24 -2.05
N GLY A 107 -10.88 10.43 -1.17
CA GLY A 107 -11.19 11.76 -0.62
C GLY A 107 -10.04 12.34 0.21
N ILE A 108 -9.42 11.52 1.07
CA ILE A 108 -8.29 11.94 1.90
C ILE A 108 -7.07 12.23 1.04
N GLN A 109 -6.75 11.35 0.08
CA GLN A 109 -5.61 11.55 -0.80
C GLN A 109 -5.81 12.78 -1.70
N ALA A 110 -6.98 12.93 -2.31
CA ALA A 110 -7.31 14.12 -3.10
C ALA A 110 -7.26 15.41 -2.26
N GLY A 111 -7.69 15.35 -0.99
CA GLY A 111 -7.57 16.47 -0.07
C GLY A 111 -6.12 16.87 0.22
N VAL A 112 -5.26 15.90 0.53
CA VAL A 112 -3.84 16.15 0.85
C VAL A 112 -3.08 16.69 -0.37
N TYR A 113 -3.19 16.02 -1.52
CA TYR A 113 -2.51 16.47 -2.73
C TYR A 113 -3.13 17.75 -3.30
N GLY A 114 -4.45 17.93 -3.20
CA GLY A 114 -5.14 19.15 -3.59
C GLY A 114 -4.72 20.35 -2.73
N ALA A 115 -4.57 20.18 -1.42
CA ALA A 115 -4.04 21.22 -0.55
C ALA A 115 -2.59 21.60 -0.91
N LEU A 116 -1.74 20.62 -1.25
CA LEU A 116 -0.37 20.87 -1.70
C LEU A 116 -0.33 21.61 -3.05
N MET A 117 -1.21 21.28 -3.99
CA MET A 117 -1.34 21.99 -5.28
C MET A 117 -1.75 23.46 -5.06
N VAL A 118 -2.79 23.71 -4.25
CA VAL A 118 -3.24 25.07 -3.92
C VAL A 118 -2.13 25.84 -3.20
N LEU A 119 -1.44 25.19 -2.27
CA LEU A 119 -0.30 25.80 -1.58
C LEU A 119 0.82 26.16 -2.56
N THR A 120 1.17 25.26 -3.49
CA THR A 120 2.17 25.51 -4.54
C THR A 120 1.79 26.71 -5.40
N TYR A 121 0.53 26.80 -5.80
CA TYR A 121 -0.02 27.88 -6.60
C TYR A 121 0.00 29.24 -5.87
N VAL A 122 -0.43 29.29 -4.60
CA VAL A 122 -0.37 30.52 -3.78
C VAL A 122 1.07 31.00 -3.59
N ASN A 123 2.01 30.07 -3.38
CA ASN A 123 3.43 30.41 -3.27
C ASN A 123 4.05 30.85 -4.61
N GLY A 124 3.59 30.29 -5.74
CA GLY A 124 4.08 30.63 -7.08
C GLY A 124 3.53 31.90 -7.70
N SER A 125 2.36 32.37 -7.23
CA SER A 125 1.73 33.65 -7.63
C SER A 125 2.19 34.83 -6.76
N SER A 126 2.70 34.57 -5.56
CA SER A 126 3.11 35.61 -4.60
C SER A 126 4.59 36.00 -4.76
N THR A 127 4.95 36.73 -5.81
CA THR A 127 6.21 37.49 -5.79
C THR A 127 6.07 38.70 -4.85
N SER A 128 6.69 38.59 -3.68
CA SER A 128 7.05 39.64 -2.69
C SER A 128 6.22 39.78 -1.40
N SER A 129 6.99 39.71 -0.29
CA SER A 129 6.78 40.26 1.05
C SER A 129 5.81 39.56 2.02
N GLY A 130 6.38 38.99 3.10
CA GLY A 130 5.66 38.84 4.37
C GLY A 130 5.58 37.44 4.99
N GLY A 131 6.71 36.74 5.14
CA GLY A 131 6.78 35.55 5.98
C GLY A 131 8.21 35.25 6.38
N SER A 132 8.55 35.48 7.64
CA SER A 132 9.89 35.35 8.22
C SER A 132 10.33 33.88 8.37
N TYR A 133 10.41 33.13 7.26
CA TYR A 133 11.04 31.81 7.20
C TYR A 133 12.19 31.90 6.21
N GLY A 134 13.38 32.18 6.75
CA GLY A 134 14.58 32.42 5.97
C GLY A 134 14.97 31.24 5.08
N GLY A 135 15.36 31.54 3.84
CA GLY A 135 16.36 30.80 3.06
C GLY A 135 16.13 29.32 2.74
N ALA A 136 14.95 28.76 3.01
CA ALA A 136 14.64 27.36 2.69
C ALA A 136 13.84 27.29 1.38
N ASP A 137 14.29 26.47 0.43
CA ASP A 137 13.61 26.20 -0.85
C ASP A 137 12.15 25.78 -0.61
N VAL A 138 11.22 26.73 -0.64
CA VAL A 138 9.77 26.50 -0.44
C VAL A 138 9.24 25.43 -1.40
N PRO A 139 9.59 25.44 -2.70
CA PRO A 139 9.24 24.34 -3.61
C PRO A 139 9.85 23.00 -3.18
N GLY A 140 11.08 22.99 -2.67
CA GLY A 140 11.76 21.79 -2.17
C GLY A 140 11.04 21.17 -0.97
N LEU A 141 10.52 22.00 -0.06
CA LEU A 141 9.74 21.54 1.09
C LEU A 141 8.38 20.97 0.69
N ILE A 142 7.71 21.58 -0.29
CA ILE A 142 6.45 21.07 -0.85
C ILE A 142 6.69 19.72 -1.57
N LEU A 143 7.79 19.59 -2.30
CA LEU A 143 8.18 18.33 -2.94
C LEU A 143 8.57 17.24 -1.93
N ALA A 144 9.27 17.60 -0.86
CA ALA A 144 9.62 16.66 0.20
C ALA A 144 8.38 16.17 0.96
N THR A 145 7.41 17.06 1.23
CA THR A 145 6.16 16.71 1.90
C THR A 145 5.24 15.86 1.03
N SER A 146 5.14 16.14 -0.27
CA SER A 146 4.41 15.30 -1.23
C SER A 146 5.06 13.92 -1.42
N PHE A 147 6.39 13.84 -1.41
CA PHE A 147 7.12 12.57 -1.38
C PHE A 147 6.83 11.77 -0.10
N GLY A 148 6.90 12.43 1.07
CA GLY A 148 6.57 11.81 2.35
C GLY A 148 5.12 11.31 2.41
N ALA A 149 4.18 12.09 1.89
CA ALA A 149 2.78 11.69 1.77
C ALA A 149 2.61 10.47 0.86
N SER A 150 3.32 10.42 -0.26
CA SER A 150 3.35 9.25 -1.17
C SER A 150 3.77 7.98 -0.44
N LEU A 151 4.88 8.03 0.30
CA LEU A 151 5.37 6.87 1.06
C LEU A 151 4.39 6.44 2.15
N TYR A 152 3.77 7.41 2.85
CA TYR A 152 2.80 7.12 3.90
C TYR A 152 1.58 6.37 3.37
N PHE A 153 0.96 6.87 2.28
CA PHE A 153 -0.20 6.21 1.69
C PHE A 153 0.14 4.83 1.11
N MET A 154 1.33 4.68 0.53
CA MET A 154 1.78 3.41 -0.01
C MET A 154 2.08 2.37 1.08
N THR A 155 2.59 2.82 2.23
CA THR A 155 2.78 1.98 3.43
C THR A 155 1.44 1.58 4.05
N LYS A 156 0.46 2.49 4.10
CA LYS A 156 -0.94 2.17 4.50
C LYS A 156 -1.55 1.09 3.61
N LYS A 157 -1.19 1.08 2.32
CA LYS A 157 -1.55 0.03 1.35
C LYS A 157 -0.73 -1.27 1.47
N LYS A 158 0.04 -1.49 2.55
CA LYS A 158 0.86 -2.72 2.76
C LYS A 158 1.87 -3.00 1.64
N VAL A 159 2.31 -1.99 0.89
CA VAL A 159 3.39 -2.15 -0.09
C VAL A 159 4.72 -2.21 0.67
N LYS A 160 5.65 -3.07 0.25
CA LYS A 160 7.00 -3.10 0.82
C LYS A 160 7.66 -1.74 0.60
N LEU A 161 8.26 -1.17 1.65
CA LEU A 161 8.84 0.18 1.61
C LEU A 161 9.85 0.36 0.46
N GLY A 162 10.69 -0.65 0.18
CA GLY A 162 11.61 -0.61 -0.95
C GLY A 162 10.92 -0.50 -2.32
N LYS A 163 9.81 -1.22 -2.55
CA LYS A 163 9.01 -1.09 -3.78
C LYS A 163 8.35 0.29 -3.86
N ALA A 164 7.81 0.77 -2.73
CA ALA A 164 7.14 2.05 -2.64
C ALA A 164 8.09 3.21 -2.98
N THR A 165 9.32 3.17 -2.48
CA THR A 165 10.36 4.16 -2.78
C THR A 165 10.71 4.17 -4.26
N VAL A 166 10.95 3.00 -4.88
CA VAL A 166 11.28 2.92 -6.33
C VAL A 166 10.15 3.47 -7.19
N ILE A 167 8.90 3.13 -6.86
CA ILE A 167 7.72 3.59 -7.59
C ILE A 167 7.53 5.11 -7.44
N THR A 168 7.71 5.64 -6.22
CA THR A 168 7.60 7.08 -5.96
C THR A 168 8.70 7.88 -6.65
N ILE A 169 9.93 7.37 -6.68
CA ILE A 169 11.04 7.97 -7.45
C ILE A 169 10.72 7.95 -8.94
N GLY A 170 10.19 6.83 -9.46
CA GLY A 170 9.73 6.74 -10.85
C GLY A 170 8.66 7.79 -11.19
N GLY A 171 7.70 8.00 -10.29
CA GLY A 171 6.70 9.06 -10.39
C GLY A 171 7.29 10.46 -10.41
N LEU A 172 8.29 10.72 -9.56
CA LEU A 172 8.96 12.02 -9.49
C LEU A 172 9.74 12.32 -10.78
N VAL A 173 10.50 11.35 -11.30
CA VAL A 173 11.23 11.50 -12.56
C VAL A 173 10.27 11.71 -13.73
N ALA A 174 9.19 10.92 -13.81
CA ALA A 174 8.18 11.07 -14.85
C ALA A 174 7.50 12.45 -14.77
N GLY A 175 7.13 12.90 -13.57
CA GLY A 175 6.52 14.21 -13.34
C GLY A 175 7.45 15.36 -13.70
N ALA A 176 8.73 15.25 -13.37
CA ALA A 176 9.74 16.27 -13.73
C ALA A 176 9.94 16.36 -15.24
N VAL A 177 10.07 15.22 -15.94
CA VAL A 177 10.25 15.21 -17.41
C VAL A 177 9.04 15.83 -18.11
N VAL A 178 7.82 15.44 -17.71
CA VAL A 178 6.59 16.00 -18.27
C VAL A 178 6.48 17.49 -17.94
N GLY A 179 6.72 17.87 -16.69
CA GLY A 179 6.70 19.27 -16.24
C GLY A 179 7.66 20.15 -17.03
N SER A 180 8.91 19.71 -17.23
CA SER A 180 9.91 20.44 -18.03
C SER A 180 9.56 20.50 -19.52
N ALA A 181 8.96 19.45 -20.09
CA ALA A 181 8.50 19.49 -21.48
C ALA A 181 7.35 20.50 -21.67
N VAL A 182 6.41 20.53 -20.71
CA VAL A 182 5.30 21.49 -20.70
C VAL A 182 5.83 22.92 -20.49
N GLU A 183 6.78 23.11 -19.56
CA GLU A 183 7.46 24.38 -19.36
C GLU A 183 8.09 24.92 -20.65
N ASN A 184 8.86 24.09 -21.35
CA ASN A 184 9.51 24.46 -22.61
C ASN A 184 8.52 24.79 -23.72
N TRP A 185 7.32 24.20 -23.70
CA TRP A 185 6.25 24.51 -24.65
C TRP A 185 5.53 25.82 -24.30
N LEU A 186 5.25 26.07 -23.01
CA LEU A 186 4.68 27.33 -22.53
C LEU A 186 5.66 28.52 -22.65
N GLN A 187 6.97 28.29 -22.67
CA GLN A 187 7.94 29.36 -22.94
C GLN A 187 7.81 29.95 -24.35
N VAL A 188 7.17 29.26 -25.30
CA VAL A 188 6.99 29.72 -26.70
C VAL A 188 5.72 30.55 -26.90
N ASP A 189 4.72 30.43 -26.01
CA ASP A 189 3.48 31.22 -26.02
C ASP A 189 3.29 31.85 -24.62
N ILE A 190 3.79 33.08 -24.44
CA ILE A 190 3.75 33.83 -23.16
C ILE A 190 2.31 34.28 -22.84
N VAL A 191 1.42 33.34 -22.59
CA VAL A 191 0.16 33.61 -21.89
C VAL A 191 0.41 33.23 -20.43
N PRO A 192 0.29 34.17 -19.47
CA PRO A 192 0.35 33.84 -18.06
C PRO A 192 -0.85 32.95 -17.75
N PHE A 193 -0.66 31.63 -17.83
CA PHE A 193 -1.72 30.71 -17.44
C PHE A 193 -1.94 30.91 -15.95
N LEU A 194 -3.09 31.49 -15.61
CA LEU A 194 -3.52 31.77 -14.23
C LEU A 194 -2.57 32.68 -13.40
N GLY A 195 -1.77 33.56 -14.01
CA GLY A 195 -1.01 34.57 -13.24
C GLY A 195 0.22 34.03 -12.47
N ILE A 196 0.77 32.89 -12.89
CA ILE A 196 1.97 32.29 -12.30
C ILE A 196 3.21 32.83 -13.01
N HIS A 197 4.14 33.46 -12.28
CA HIS A 197 5.32 34.13 -12.85
C HIS A 197 6.61 33.28 -12.83
N SER A 198 6.55 32.05 -12.30
CA SER A 198 7.74 31.20 -12.14
C SER A 198 7.59 29.84 -12.84
N PRO A 199 8.49 29.50 -13.78
CA PRO A 199 8.51 28.20 -14.44
C PRO A 199 8.62 27.00 -13.47
N ALA A 200 9.28 27.19 -12.32
CA ALA A 200 9.43 26.15 -11.29
C ALA A 200 8.10 25.71 -10.65
N THR A 201 7.10 26.59 -10.64
CA THR A 201 5.77 26.29 -10.10
C THR A 201 5.03 25.29 -11.00
N VAL A 202 5.18 25.43 -12.31
CA VAL A 202 4.55 24.54 -13.30
C VAL A 202 5.13 23.13 -13.14
N VAL A 203 6.46 23.01 -13.09
CA VAL A 203 7.14 21.71 -12.92
C VAL A 203 6.74 21.03 -11.61
N SER A 204 6.66 21.77 -10.51
CA SER A 204 6.25 21.21 -9.20
C SER A 204 4.79 20.75 -9.20
N GLU A 205 3.89 21.44 -9.89
CA GLU A 205 2.49 21.03 -10.05
C GLU A 205 2.38 19.67 -10.77
N PHE A 206 3.11 19.49 -11.87
CA PHE A 206 3.16 18.21 -12.59
C PHE A 206 3.79 17.07 -11.77
N ILE A 207 4.76 17.37 -10.90
CA ILE A 207 5.33 16.38 -9.99
C ILE A 207 4.31 15.94 -8.95
N ILE A 208 3.56 16.87 -8.35
CA ILE A 208 2.53 16.58 -7.34
C ILE A 208 1.38 15.77 -7.98
N LEU A 209 0.97 16.10 -9.20
CA LEU A 209 -0.01 15.32 -9.95
C LEU A 209 0.48 13.91 -10.27
N SER A 210 1.74 13.78 -10.71
CA SER A 210 2.35 12.46 -10.96
C SER A 210 2.39 11.62 -9.69
N GLN A 211 2.83 12.19 -8.57
CA GLN A 211 2.86 11.52 -7.26
C GLN A 211 1.46 11.16 -6.75
N PHE A 212 0.47 12.03 -6.98
CA PHE A 212 -0.93 11.74 -6.70
C PHE A 212 -1.39 10.51 -7.48
N LEU A 213 -1.18 10.47 -8.80
CA LEU A 213 -1.54 9.33 -9.65
C LEU A 213 -0.81 8.05 -9.22
N VAL A 214 0.48 8.16 -8.91
CA VAL A 214 1.29 7.02 -8.46
C VAL A 214 0.77 6.48 -7.12
N SER A 215 0.53 7.35 -6.15
CA SER A 215 -0.03 6.95 -4.86
C SER A 215 -1.46 6.39 -5.01
N LEU A 216 -2.22 6.82 -6.01
CA LEU A 216 -3.62 6.43 -6.20
C LEU A 216 -3.75 5.08 -6.90
N TYR A 217 -3.03 4.91 -8.01
CA TYR A 217 -3.17 3.77 -8.93
C TYR A 217 -2.11 2.68 -8.74
N LEU A 218 -0.91 2.98 -8.21
CA LEU A 218 0.16 1.98 -8.11
C LEU A 218 0.20 1.33 -6.72
N ARG A 219 0.37 0.00 -6.72
CA ARG A 219 0.60 -0.85 -5.54
C ARG A 219 1.66 -1.92 -5.81
#